data_AF-A0A816P1Y7-F1
#
_entry.id   AF-A0A816P1Y7-F1
#
_cell.length_a   1.000
_cell.length_b   1.000
_cell.length_c   1.000
_cell.angle_alpha   90.00
_cell.angle_beta   90.00
_cell.angle_gamma   90.00
#
_symmetry.space_group_name_H-M   'P 1'
#
loop_
_entity.id
_entity.type
_entity.pdbx_description
1 polymer ?
#
loop_
_entity_poly.entity_id
_entity_poly.type
_entity_poly.pdbx_seq_one_letter_code
_entity_poly.pdbx_strand_id
1 'polypeptide(L)'
;MPQDGIPVRPIESTIHAATAKISKFLDKILRLVFDDKCKDTTIIDGASLITDLSKYNKKGLLKSTTLFYTFDIRNLYTMLPQEETLDTLMTFLHVHVYRKVKGISIDTIKN
;
A
#
# COMPACT_ATOMS: atom_id res chain seq x y z
N MET A 1 -26.73 9.21 8.66
CA MET A 1 -26.39 10.05 9.82
C MET A 1 -25.04 9.59 10.34
N PRO A 2 -24.12 10.51 10.67
CA PRO A 2 -22.91 10.16 11.42
C PRO A 2 -23.32 9.46 12.72
N GLN A 3 -22.63 8.40 13.11
CA GLN A 3 -22.81 7.77 14.41
C GLN A 3 -22.03 8.59 15.45
N ASP A 4 -22.68 8.94 16.56
CA ASP A 4 -22.06 9.73 17.63
C ASP A 4 -20.79 9.05 18.17
N GLY A 5 -19.70 9.82 18.26
CA GLY A 5 -18.42 9.38 18.81
C GLY A 5 -17.39 8.83 17.81
N ILE A 6 -17.73 8.66 16.53
CA ILE A 6 -16.77 8.24 15.50
C ILE A 6 -16.17 9.48 14.80
N PRO A 7 -14.83 9.66 14.82
CA PRO A 7 -14.18 10.73 14.07
C PRO A 7 -14.56 10.66 12.58
N VAL A 8 -15.06 11.77 12.05
CA VAL A 8 -15.43 11.87 10.63
C VAL A 8 -14.19 11.66 9.78
N ARG A 9 -14.27 10.76 8.80
CA ARG A 9 -13.22 10.55 7.78
C ARG A 9 -13.65 11.22 6.48
N PRO A 10 -13.28 12.48 6.23
CA PRO A 10 -13.63 13.13 4.98
C PRO A 10 -12.99 12.38 3.81
N ILE A 11 -13.78 12.08 2.79
CA ILE A 11 -13.33 11.47 1.53
C ILE A 11 -13.56 12.51 0.44
N GLU A 12 -12.49 12.89 -0.26
CA GLU A 12 -12.60 13.81 -1.39
C GLU A 12 -12.95 13.04 -2.67
N SER A 13 -13.99 13.51 -3.37
CA SER A 13 -14.34 13.01 -4.69
C SER A 13 -13.71 13.92 -5.75
N THR A 14 -12.75 13.39 -6.51
CA THR A 14 -12.05 14.13 -7.58
C THR A 14 -12.66 13.90 -8.96
N ILE A 15 -13.93 13.49 -9.03
CA ILE A 15 -14.64 13.29 -10.29
C ILE A 15 -14.65 14.63 -11.05
N HIS A 16 -14.13 14.62 -12.29
CA HIS A 16 -13.91 15.79 -13.16
C HIS A 16 -12.72 16.72 -12.81
N ALA A 17 -11.89 16.39 -11.82
CA ALA A 17 -10.67 17.14 -11.56
C ALA A 17 -9.65 16.97 -12.70
N ALA A 18 -8.91 18.03 -13.02
CA ALA A 18 -7.81 17.97 -14.01
C ALA A 18 -6.76 16.90 -13.66
N THR A 19 -6.58 16.64 -12.38
CA THR A 19 -5.63 15.65 -11.83
C THR A 19 -6.12 14.20 -11.93
N ALA A 20 -7.41 13.94 -12.19
CA ALA A 20 -7.95 12.58 -12.19
C ALA A 20 -7.28 11.67 -13.23
N LYS A 21 -6.90 12.22 -14.39
CA LYS A 21 -6.14 11.48 -15.42
C LYS A 21 -4.72 11.16 -14.96
N ILE A 22 -4.08 12.09 -14.25
CA ILE A 22 -2.73 11.92 -13.69
C ILE A 22 -2.76 10.83 -12.61
N SER A 23 -3.72 10.87 -11.69
CA SER A 23 -3.87 9.84 -10.65
C SER A 23 -4.07 8.44 -11.24
N LYS A 24 -4.91 8.29 -12.28
CA LYS A 24 -5.09 7.01 -12.98
C LYS A 24 -3.82 6.54 -13.69
N PHE A 25 -3.03 7.47 -14.22
CA PHE A 25 -1.76 7.15 -14.85
C PHE A 25 -0.73 6.69 -13.82
N LEU A 26 -0.60 7.40 -12.70
CA LEU A 26 0.28 7.03 -11.60
C LEU A 26 -0.12 5.67 -11.00
N ASP A 27 -1.41 5.41 -10.77
CA ASP A 27 -1.88 4.10 -10.29
C ASP A 27 -1.46 2.97 -11.23
N LYS A 28 -1.57 3.16 -12.56
CA LYS A 28 -1.11 2.14 -13.53
C LYS A 28 0.38 1.86 -13.50
N ILE A 29 1.19 2.83 -13.07
CA ILE A 29 2.65 2.69 -12.95
C ILE A 29 2.97 2.00 -11.62
N LEU A 30 2.45 2.54 -10.52
CA LEU A 30 2.68 2.05 -9.17
C LEU A 30 2.12 0.64 -8.97
N ARG A 31 1.00 0.30 -9.62
CA ARG A 31 0.42 -1.05 -9.56
C ARG A 31 1.40 -2.13 -10.01
N LEU A 32 2.17 -1.89 -11.08
CA LEU A 32 3.15 -2.86 -11.57
C LEU A 32 4.25 -3.11 -10.54
N VAL A 33 4.72 -2.04 -9.92
CA VAL A 33 5.74 -2.11 -8.87
C VAL A 33 5.20 -2.86 -7.65
N PHE A 34 3.96 -2.53 -7.24
CA PHE A 34 3.28 -3.19 -6.13
C PHE A 34 3.08 -4.69 -6.38
N ASP A 35 2.58 -5.06 -7.55
CA ASP A 35 2.28 -6.46 -7.90
C ASP A 35 3.55 -7.32 -7.95
N ASP A 36 4.69 -6.74 -8.34
CA ASP A 36 5.97 -7.43 -8.42
C ASP A 36 6.72 -7.52 -7.09
N LYS A 37 6.67 -6.47 -6.24
CA LYS A 37 7.53 -6.39 -5.03
C LYS A 37 6.79 -6.39 -3.70
N CYS A 38 5.53 -5.98 -3.67
CA CYS A 38 4.80 -5.80 -2.42
C CYS A 38 3.71 -6.85 -2.21
N LYS A 39 3.23 -7.47 -3.29
CA LYS A 39 2.09 -8.41 -3.25
C LYS A 39 2.29 -9.57 -2.29
N ASP A 40 3.50 -10.13 -2.25
CA ASP A 40 3.81 -11.32 -1.44
C ASP A 40 3.96 -11.01 0.06
N THR A 41 4.17 -9.74 0.42
CA THR A 41 4.34 -9.30 1.80
C THR A 41 3.13 -8.52 2.33
N THR A 42 2.17 -8.22 1.47
CA THR A 42 0.97 -7.45 1.80
C THR A 42 -0.24 -8.37 1.85
N ILE A 43 -0.99 -8.31 2.94
CA ILE A 43 -2.31 -8.96 3.02
C ILE A 43 -3.30 -8.09 2.27
N ILE A 44 -3.82 -8.60 1.15
CA ILE A 44 -4.72 -7.85 0.25
C ILE A 44 -6.19 -8.10 0.60
N ASP A 45 -6.49 -9.29 1.12
CA ASP A 45 -7.83 -9.68 1.52
C ASP A 45 -7.83 -10.72 2.66
N GLY A 46 -8.94 -10.78 3.39
CA GLY A 46 -9.09 -11.67 4.54
C GLY A 46 -9.13 -13.15 4.17
N ALA A 47 -9.63 -13.53 3.00
CA ALA A 47 -9.71 -14.94 2.61
C ALA A 47 -8.32 -15.52 2.32
N SER A 48 -7.46 -14.74 1.65
CA SER A 48 -6.05 -15.05 1.45
C SER A 48 -5.32 -15.20 2.78
N LEU A 49 -5.56 -14.31 3.74
CA LEU A 49 -4.97 -14.41 5.09
C LEU A 49 -5.34 -15.72 5.78
N ILE A 50 -6.63 -16.10 5.80
CA ILE A 50 -7.07 -17.36 6.42
C ILE A 50 -6.43 -18.57 5.71
N THR A 51 -6.31 -18.51 4.39
CA THR A 51 -5.66 -19.56 3.60
C THR A 51 -4.18 -19.71 4.00
N ASP A 52 -3.46 -18.60 4.16
CA ASP A 52 -2.05 -18.63 4.53
C ASP A 52 -1.82 -19.04 5.99
N LEU A 53 -2.70 -18.61 6.92
CA LEU A 53 -2.69 -19.11 8.30
C LEU A 53 -2.94 -20.62 8.36
N SER A 54 -3.85 -21.14 7.51
CA SER A 54 -4.08 -22.59 7.41
C SER A 54 -2.82 -23.32 6.92
N LYS A 55 -2.11 -22.79 5.93
CA LYS A 55 -0.82 -23.35 5.48
C LYS A 55 0.23 -23.30 6.59
N TYR A 56 0.31 -22.20 7.32
CA TYR A 56 1.24 -22.02 8.44
C TYR A 56 0.97 -23.04 9.56
N ASN A 57 -0.31 -23.28 9.88
CA ASN A 57 -0.74 -24.30 10.82
C ASN A 57 -0.41 -25.73 10.33
N LYS A 58 -0.69 -26.05 9.06
CA LYS A 58 -0.36 -27.36 8.45
C LYS A 58 1.13 -27.68 8.48
N LYS A 59 1.99 -26.66 8.49
CA LYS A 59 3.46 -26.80 8.66
C LYS A 59 3.88 -27.01 10.12
N GLY A 60 2.95 -27.05 11.07
CA GLY A 60 3.23 -27.18 12.51
C GLY A 60 3.84 -25.93 13.14
N LEU A 61 3.75 -24.78 12.46
CA LEU A 61 4.36 -23.53 12.91
C LEU A 61 3.43 -22.74 13.86
N LEU A 62 2.12 -23.00 13.79
CA LEU A 62 1.15 -22.47 14.74
C LEU A 62 1.11 -23.37 15.98
N LYS A 63 1.81 -22.96 17.04
CA LYS A 63 1.91 -23.71 18.30
C LYS A 63 0.98 -23.08 19.34
N SER A 64 0.69 -23.82 20.41
CA SER A 64 -0.04 -23.28 21.57
C SER A 64 0.68 -22.08 22.22
N THR A 65 1.99 -21.95 21.99
CA THR A 65 2.81 -20.83 22.46
C THR A 65 2.90 -19.67 21.48
N THR A 66 2.27 -19.76 20.30
CA THR A 66 2.28 -18.67 19.32
C THR A 66 1.42 -17.50 19.82
N LEU A 67 2.02 -16.31 19.86
CA LEU A 67 1.36 -15.08 20.25
C LEU A 67 0.94 -14.29 19.01
N PHE A 68 -0.27 -13.73 19.06
CA PHE A 68 -0.77 -12.81 18.05
C PHE A 68 -0.69 -11.39 18.57
N TYR A 69 -0.07 -10.51 17.78
CA TYR A 69 -0.02 -9.08 18.04
C TYR A 69 -0.81 -8.35 16.97
N THR A 70 -1.68 -7.44 17.41
CA THR A 70 -2.44 -6.58 16.52
C THR A 70 -2.00 -5.14 16.72
N PHE A 71 -1.63 -4.47 15.64
CA PHE A 71 -1.31 -3.05 15.63
C PHE A 71 -2.31 -2.34 14.73
N ASP A 72 -2.84 -1.22 15.22
CA ASP A 72 -3.74 -0.35 14.47
C ASP A 72 -3.03 0.98 14.20
N ILE A 73 -2.79 1.29 12.93
CA ILE A 73 -2.20 2.55 12.52
C ILE A 73 -3.33 3.55 12.24
N ARG A 74 -3.49 4.50 13.16
CA ARG A 74 -4.51 5.54 13.04
C ARG A 74 -4.08 6.62 12.05
N ASN A 75 -5.05 7.16 11.31
CA ASN A 75 -4.85 8.34 10.45
C ASN A 75 -3.73 8.21 9.41
N LEU A 76 -3.46 6.99 8.93
CA LEU A 76 -2.35 6.71 8.00
C LEU A 76 -2.26 7.70 6.84
N TYR A 77 -3.37 7.98 6.15
CA TYR A 77 -3.39 8.88 4.99
C TYR A 77 -3.03 10.33 5.31
N THR A 78 -3.34 10.82 6.52
CA THR A 78 -3.03 12.20 6.92
C THR A 78 -1.70 12.32 7.68
N MET A 79 -1.13 11.20 8.11
CA MET A 79 0.14 11.14 8.84
C MET A 79 1.32 10.79 7.93
N LEU A 80 1.09 10.50 6.64
CA LEU A 80 2.16 10.29 5.68
C LEU A 80 2.90 11.62 5.43
N PRO A 81 4.19 11.69 5.79
CA PRO A 81 4.99 12.89 5.57
C PRO A 81 5.29 12.99 4.07
N GLN A 82 4.78 14.03 3.41
CA GLN A 82 4.67 14.05 1.94
C GLN A 82 6.03 14.04 1.23
N GLU A 83 7.00 14.82 1.73
CA GLU A 83 8.33 14.92 1.13
C GLU A 83 9.11 13.61 1.29
N GLU A 84 9.10 13.05 2.50
CA GLU A 84 9.78 11.82 2.85
C GLU A 84 9.13 10.61 2.17
N THR A 85 7.83 10.66 1.87
CA THR A 85 7.14 9.61 1.10
C THR A 85 7.69 9.52 -0.32
N LEU A 86 7.97 10.66 -0.98
CA LEU A 86 8.55 10.68 -2.31
C LEU A 86 10.00 10.18 -2.29
N ASP A 87 10.80 10.61 -1.33
CA ASP A 87 12.18 10.14 -1.20
C ASP A 87 12.25 8.64 -0.85
N THR A 88 11.32 8.15 -0.03
CA THR A 88 11.18 6.72 0.28
C THR A 88 10.81 5.93 -0.98
N LEU A 89 9.85 6.42 -1.76
CA LEU A 89 9.46 5.79 -3.03
C LEU A 89 10.63 5.73 -4.01
N MET A 90 11.38 6.82 -4.14
CA MET A 90 12.57 6.88 -5.00
C MET A 90 13.63 5.87 -4.56
N THR A 91 13.92 5.83 -3.25
CA THR A 91 14.88 4.87 -2.67
C THR A 91 14.43 3.43 -2.94
N PHE A 92 13.15 3.13 -2.72
CA PHE A 92 12.57 1.82 -2.98
C PHE A 92 12.75 1.39 -4.44
N LEU A 93 12.42 2.29 -5.38
CA LEU A 93 12.54 2.00 -6.81
C LEU A 93 14.00 1.76 -7.23
N HIS A 94 14.95 2.54 -6.69
CA HIS A 94 16.38 2.34 -6.93
C HIS A 94 16.89 1.01 -6.39
N VAL A 95 16.53 0.65 -5.15
CA VAL A 95 16.92 -0.62 -4.51
C VAL A 95 16.41 -1.82 -5.31
N HIS A 96 15.20 -1.73 -5.86
CA HIS A 96 14.62 -2.79 -6.69
C HIS A 96 14.98 -2.68 -8.17
N VAL A 97 15.97 -1.87 -8.53
CA VAL A 97 16.56 -1.73 -9.89
C VAL A 97 15.53 -1.32 -10.95
N TYR A 98 14.45 -0.68 -10.52
CA TYR A 98 13.60 0.02 -11.45
C TYR A 98 14.36 1.26 -11.92
N ARG A 99 14.72 1.28 -13.22
CA ARG A 99 15.18 2.51 -13.91
C ARG A 99 14.08 3.11 -14.77
N LYS A 100 13.17 2.25 -15.25
CA LYS A 100 11.99 2.62 -16.01
C LYS A 100 10.80 1.77 -15.61
N VAL A 101 9.61 2.36 -15.60
CA VAL A 101 8.34 1.63 -15.49
C VAL A 101 7.49 1.99 -16.70
N LYS A 102 7.08 1.00 -17.51
CA LYS A 102 6.45 1.21 -18.83
C LYS A 102 7.21 2.19 -19.74
N GLY A 103 8.55 2.18 -19.68
CA GLY A 103 9.41 3.03 -20.51
C GLY A 103 9.62 4.46 -19.98
N ILE A 104 8.96 4.85 -18.89
CA ILE A 104 9.10 6.16 -18.25
C ILE A 104 10.23 6.13 -17.23
N SER A 105 11.14 7.10 -17.26
CA SER A 105 12.22 7.22 -16.26
C SER A 105 11.65 7.55 -14.89
N ILE A 106 12.20 6.94 -13.84
CA ILE A 106 11.76 7.21 -12.46
C ILE A 106 12.10 8.64 -12.04
N ASP A 107 13.13 9.26 -12.62
CA ASP A 107 13.47 10.67 -12.39
C ASP A 107 12.34 11.62 -12.81
N THR A 108 11.47 11.20 -13.72
CA THR A 108 10.28 11.97 -14.15
C THR A 108 9.17 11.94 -13.10
N ILE A 109 9.24 11.05 -12.10
CA ILE A 109 8.26 10.98 -11.00
C ILE A 109 8.64 11.98 -9.89
N LYS A 110 9.91 12.43 -9.81
CA LYS A 110 10.41 13.34 -8.76
C LYS A 110 10.26 14.82 -9.11
N ASN A 111 10.27 15.16 -10.41
CA ASN A 111 10.24 16.53 -10.93
C ASN A 111 8.86 16.90 -11.47
#